data_AF-A0A6L5X3E7-F1
#
_entry.id   AF-A0A6L5X3E7-F1
#
_cell.length_a   1.000
_cell.length_b   1.000
_cell.length_c   1.000
_cell.angle_alpha   90.00
_cell.angle_beta   90.00
_cell.angle_gamma   90.00
#
_symmetry.space_group_name_H-M   'P 1'
#
loop_
_entity.id
_entity.type
_entity.pdbx_description
1 polymer ?
#
loop_
_entity_poly.entity_id
_entity_poly.type
_entity_poly.pdbx_seq_one_letter_code
_entity_poly.pdbx_strand_id
1 'polypeptide(L)'
;MKNLFTTTLRINLDKLEGRKAWEHLQNRDRGKYRSYSDAVIAAVNGYFDREAKLAADPYLETREKEDVFLRQVLDTIKEGLKESGTGGLGALVALLQSGQPAQASVTDPMENEDLDKAMDFINSL
;
A
#
# COMPACT_ATOMS: atom_id res chain seq x y z
N MET A 1 27.86 -27.95 -21.69
CA MET A 1 26.54 -28.52 -22.07
C MET A 1 25.50 -27.44 -21.86
N LYS A 2 24.56 -27.23 -22.79
CA LYS A 2 23.48 -26.24 -22.61
C LYS A 2 22.29 -26.94 -21.96
N ASN A 3 22.01 -26.61 -20.70
CA ASN A 3 20.83 -27.08 -19.97
C ASN A 3 19.65 -26.16 -20.34
N LEU A 4 18.90 -26.53 -21.38
CA LEU A 4 17.73 -25.79 -21.84
C LEU A 4 16.46 -26.56 -21.46
N PHE A 5 15.53 -25.89 -20.78
CA PHE A 5 14.18 -26.41 -20.56
C PHE A 5 13.20 -25.61 -21.41
N THR A 6 12.48 -26.29 -22.30
CA THR A 6 11.48 -25.66 -23.16
C THR A 6 10.10 -26.03 -22.68
N THR A 7 9.26 -25.04 -22.37
CA THR A 7 7.87 -25.23 -21.99
C THR A 7 6.96 -24.42 -22.91
N THR A 8 5.75 -24.91 -23.15
CA THR A 8 4.75 -24.18 -23.96
C THR A 8 3.91 -23.30 -23.05
N LEU A 9 3.99 -21.99 -23.23
CA LEU A 9 3.15 -21.02 -22.51
C LEU A 9 1.86 -20.76 -23.30
N ARG A 10 0.70 -21.02 -22.69
CA ARG A 10 -0.61 -20.68 -23.25
C ARG A 10 -1.21 -19.53 -22.48
N ILE A 11 -1.52 -18.44 -23.17
CA ILE A 11 -2.15 -17.25 -22.60
C ILE A 11 -3.62 -17.27 -23.01
N ASN A 12 -4.52 -17.26 -22.03
CA ASN A 12 -5.96 -17.17 -22.28
C ASN A 12 -6.38 -15.70 -22.38
N LEU A 13 -6.86 -15.26 -23.55
CA LEU A 13 -7.25 -13.87 -23.84
C LEU A 13 -8.67 -13.50 -23.38
N ASP A 14 -9.48 -14.49 -23.00
CA ASP A 14 -10.80 -14.27 -22.40
C ASP A 14 -10.67 -13.69 -20.99
N LYS A 15 -9.56 -13.99 -20.31
CA LYS A 15 -9.21 -13.40 -19.02
C LYS A 15 -8.51 -12.06 -19.21
N LEU A 16 -8.92 -11.07 -18.42
CA LEU A 16 -8.31 -9.73 -18.42
C LEU A 16 -6.79 -9.79 -18.22
N GLU A 17 -6.32 -10.59 -17.25
CA GLU A 17 -4.89 -10.73 -16.96
C GLU A 17 -4.10 -11.33 -18.13
N GLY A 18 -4.68 -12.31 -18.84
CA GLY A 18 -4.04 -12.88 -20.03
C GLY A 18 -4.00 -11.89 -21.19
N ARG A 19 -5.05 -11.07 -21.38
CA ARG A 19 -5.06 -10.01 -22.38
C ARG A 19 -4.02 -8.94 -22.11
N LYS A 20 -3.92 -8.47 -20.86
CA LYS A 20 -2.88 -7.51 -20.43
C LYS A 20 -1.49 -8.07 -20.66
N ALA A 21 -1.24 -9.31 -20.25
CA ALA A 21 0.05 -9.98 -20.46
C ALA A 21 0.40 -10.07 -21.95
N TRP A 22 -0.58 -10.39 -22.79
CA TRP A 22 -0.42 -10.43 -24.24
C TRP A 22 -0.09 -9.06 -24.85
N GLU A 23 -0.77 -8.00 -24.40
CA GLU A 23 -0.54 -6.63 -24.87
C GLU A 23 0.86 -6.13 -24.49
N HIS A 24 1.29 -6.35 -23.24
CA HIS A 24 2.65 -6.02 -22.81
C HIS A 24 3.71 -6.78 -23.62
N LEU A 25 3.44 -8.03 -23.95
CA LEU A 25 4.35 -8.87 -24.73
C LEU A 25 4.42 -8.41 -26.21
N GLN A 26 3.30 -7.90 -26.74
CA GLN A 26 3.21 -7.36 -28.10
C GLN A 26 3.89 -6.00 -28.24
N ASN A 27 3.67 -5.11 -27.26
CA ASN A 27 4.26 -3.77 -27.20
C ASN A 27 5.68 -3.75 -26.61
N ARG A 28 6.35 -4.92 -26.51
CA ARG A 28 7.70 -5.00 -25.99
C ARG A 28 8.67 -4.20 -26.85
N ASP A 29 9.61 -3.55 -26.19
CA ASP A 29 10.75 -2.93 -26.86
C ASP A 29 11.66 -4.03 -27.44
N ARG A 30 11.72 -4.09 -28.78
CA ARG A 30 12.54 -5.05 -29.52
C ARG A 30 14.04 -4.77 -29.40
N GLY A 31 14.43 -3.57 -28.98
CA GLY A 31 15.82 -3.23 -28.64
C GLY A 31 16.25 -3.83 -27.29
N LYS A 32 15.32 -3.92 -26.34
CA LYS A 32 15.58 -4.43 -24.99
C LYS A 32 15.44 -5.95 -24.87
N TYR A 33 14.50 -6.55 -25.59
CA TYR A 33 14.25 -8.00 -25.55
C TYR A 33 14.30 -8.61 -26.95
N ARG A 34 15.32 -9.47 -27.16
CA ARG A 34 15.59 -10.12 -28.46
C ARG A 34 14.51 -11.15 -28.83
N SER A 35 13.90 -11.80 -27.84
CA SER A 35 12.83 -12.77 -28.03
C SER A 35 11.66 -12.58 -27.06
N TYR A 36 10.54 -13.23 -27.36
CA TYR A 36 9.41 -13.33 -26.44
C TYR A 36 9.81 -14.06 -25.14
N SER A 37 10.62 -15.11 -25.26
CA SER A 37 11.15 -15.85 -24.12
C SER A 37 11.99 -14.96 -23.21
N ASP A 38 12.84 -14.08 -23.76
CA ASP A 38 13.64 -13.16 -22.94
C ASP A 38 12.77 -12.18 -22.16
N ALA A 39 11.72 -11.64 -22.78
CA ALA A 39 10.77 -10.76 -22.11
C ALA A 39 10.01 -11.48 -20.98
N VAL A 40 9.59 -12.73 -21.23
CA VAL A 40 8.91 -13.56 -20.22
C VAL A 40 9.87 -13.89 -19.06
N ILE A 41 11.11 -14.27 -19.35
CA ILE A 41 12.13 -14.55 -18.31
C ILE A 41 12.37 -13.32 -17.45
N ALA A 42 12.56 -12.15 -18.07
CA ALA A 42 12.77 -10.90 -17.35
C ALA A 42 11.56 -10.52 -16.47
N ALA A 43 10.34 -10.74 -16.96
CA ALA A 43 9.13 -10.50 -16.19
C ALA A 43 9.00 -11.44 -14.99
N VAL A 44 9.26 -12.74 -15.17
CA VAL A 44 9.23 -13.75 -14.09
C VAL A 44 10.26 -13.42 -13.02
N ASN A 45 11.52 -13.19 -13.42
CA ASN A 45 12.58 -12.82 -12.47
C ASN A 45 12.24 -11.52 -11.76
N GLY A 46 11.79 -10.50 -12.48
CA GLY A 46 11.44 -9.21 -11.90
C GLY A 46 10.26 -9.26 -10.92
N TYR A 47 9.31 -10.19 -11.12
CA TYR A 47 8.20 -10.42 -10.17
C TYR A 47 8.71 -11.05 -8.89
N PHE A 48 9.41 -12.18 -8.98
CA PHE A 48 9.91 -12.90 -7.80
C PHE A 48 11.01 -12.14 -7.06
N ASP A 49 11.86 -11.39 -7.74
CA ASP A 49 12.84 -10.52 -7.11
C ASP A 49 12.16 -9.41 -6.30
N ARG A 50 11.03 -8.86 -6.78
CA ARG A 50 10.25 -7.87 -6.04
C ARG A 50 9.52 -8.49 -4.86
N GLU A 51 8.91 -9.66 -5.03
CA GLU A 51 8.30 -10.38 -3.91
C GLU A 51 9.33 -10.76 -2.85
N ALA A 52 10.51 -11.23 -3.25
CA ALA A 52 11.60 -11.55 -2.34
C ALA A 52 12.09 -10.30 -1.60
N LYS A 53 12.18 -9.16 -2.29
CA LYS A 53 12.52 -7.87 -1.65
C LYS A 53 11.43 -7.40 -0.70
N LEU A 54 10.16 -7.52 -1.06
CA LEU A 54 9.03 -7.21 -0.18
C LEU A 54 8.96 -8.14 1.03
N ALA A 55 9.32 -9.42 0.86
CA ALA A 55 9.35 -10.38 1.96
C ALA A 55 10.56 -10.16 2.88
N ALA A 56 11.71 -9.81 2.32
CA ALA A 56 12.92 -9.49 3.07
C ALA A 56 12.84 -8.11 3.74
N ASP A 57 12.12 -7.19 3.12
CA ASP A 57 11.91 -5.83 3.58
C ASP A 57 10.44 -5.43 3.35
N PRO A 58 9.52 -5.81 4.25
CA PRO A 58 8.10 -5.46 4.18
C PRO A 58 7.84 -3.96 4.16
N TYR A 59 8.88 -3.19 4.45
CA TYR A 59 8.85 -1.77 4.60
C TYR A 59 10.03 -1.14 3.84
N LEU A 60 10.23 -1.55 2.57
CA LEU A 60 11.24 -1.16 1.55
C LEU A 60 11.97 0.21 1.61
N GLU A 61 11.52 1.15 2.43
CA GLU A 61 12.00 2.51 2.59
C GLU A 61 12.02 3.01 4.05
N THR A 62 11.70 2.17 5.02
CA THR A 62 11.23 2.68 6.31
C THR A 62 12.28 2.87 7.36
N ARG A 63 13.50 2.37 7.28
CA ARG A 63 14.47 2.76 8.32
C ARG A 63 14.78 4.25 8.32
N GLU A 64 15.04 4.84 7.16
CA GLU A 64 15.33 6.27 7.09
C GLU A 64 14.06 7.12 7.23
N LYS A 65 12.95 6.73 6.58
CA LYS A 65 11.69 7.46 6.66
C LYS A 65 10.98 7.28 8.00
N GLU A 66 11.03 6.10 8.63
CA GLU A 66 10.59 5.91 10.03
C GLU A 66 11.51 6.66 10.97
N ASP A 67 12.84 6.66 10.82
CA ASP A 67 13.69 7.42 11.73
C ASP A 67 13.37 8.92 11.65
N VAL A 68 13.11 9.45 10.44
CA VAL A 68 12.66 10.84 10.25
C VAL A 68 11.27 11.07 10.83
N PHE A 69 10.32 10.16 10.59
CA PHE A 69 8.96 10.24 11.13
C PHE A 69 8.96 10.15 12.67
N LEU A 70 9.68 9.20 13.25
CA LEU A 70 9.84 9.01 14.69
C LEU A 70 10.50 10.24 15.32
N ARG A 71 11.52 10.83 14.68
CA ARG A 71 12.09 12.11 15.15
C ARG A 71 11.06 13.23 15.11
N GLN A 72 10.34 13.39 14.01
CA GLN A 72 9.30 14.43 13.90
C GLN A 72 8.19 14.26 14.94
N VAL A 73 7.72 13.02 15.16
CA VAL A 73 6.74 12.69 16.20
C VAL A 73 7.30 12.99 17.59
N LEU A 74 8.53 12.57 17.90
CA LEU A 74 9.16 12.82 19.19
C LEU A 74 9.36 14.31 19.45
N ASP A 75 9.77 15.08 18.45
CA ASP A 75 10.00 16.51 18.60
C ASP A 75 8.68 17.27 18.75
N THR A 76 7.65 16.91 17.98
CA THR A 76 6.28 17.45 18.14
C THR A 76 5.72 17.16 19.53
N ILE A 77 5.92 15.95 20.06
CA ILE A 77 5.49 15.59 21.43
C ILE A 77 6.25 16.41 22.48
N LYS A 78 7.57 16.60 22.31
CA LYS A 78 8.36 17.43 23.24
C LYS A 78 7.93 18.89 23.22
N GLU A 79 7.63 19.44 22.06
CA GLU A 79 7.12 20.82 21.92
C GLU A 79 5.74 20.95 22.55
N GLY A 80 4.79 20.09 22.18
CA GLY A 80 3.46 20.06 22.78
C GLY A 80 3.49 19.86 24.31
N LEU A 81 4.46 19.09 24.82
CA LEU A 81 4.65 18.93 26.26
C LEU A 81 5.22 20.20 26.94
N LYS A 82 6.18 20.88 26.29
CA LYS A 82 6.68 22.16 26.82
C LYS A 82 5.58 23.21 26.88
N GLU A 83 4.67 23.21 25.92
CA GLU A 83 3.54 24.14 25.85
C GLU A 83 2.43 23.80 26.86
N SER A 84 2.15 22.52 27.10
CA SER A 84 1.06 22.05 27.97
C SER A 84 1.44 21.78 29.43
N GLY A 85 2.74 21.83 29.78
CA GLY A 85 3.22 21.57 31.13
C GLY A 85 2.95 20.13 31.61
N THR A 86 2.88 19.91 32.93
CA THR A 86 2.71 18.57 33.53
C THR A 86 1.39 17.87 33.17
N GLY A 87 0.40 18.59 32.61
CA GLY A 87 -0.87 18.02 32.17
C GLY A 87 -0.80 17.26 30.84
N GLY A 88 0.10 17.64 29.93
CA GLY A 88 0.20 17.03 28.59
C GLY A 88 0.69 15.58 28.59
N LEU A 89 1.65 15.26 29.46
CA LEU A 89 2.12 13.88 29.64
C LEU A 89 1.02 12.97 30.18
N GLY A 90 0.18 13.47 31.08
CA GLY A 90 -0.94 12.71 31.64
C GLY A 90 -1.96 12.31 30.56
N ALA A 91 -2.28 13.24 29.67
CA ALA A 91 -3.20 13.00 28.55
C ALA A 91 -2.62 12.00 27.52
N LEU A 92 -1.34 12.12 27.19
CA LEU A 92 -0.67 11.17 26.28
C LEU A 92 -0.57 9.76 26.86
N VAL A 93 -0.24 9.63 28.15
CA VAL A 93 -0.19 8.34 28.84
C VAL A 93 -1.59 7.72 28.92
N ALA A 94 -2.63 8.50 29.19
CA ALA A 94 -4.01 8.03 29.15
C ALA A 94 -4.42 7.56 27.75
N LEU A 95 -4.03 8.27 26.69
CA LEU A 95 -4.30 7.87 25.31
C LEU A 95 -3.56 6.57 24.94
N LEU A 96 -2.29 6.42 25.32
CA LEU A 96 -1.53 5.19 25.06
C LEU A 96 -2.05 3.98 25.85
N GLN A 97 -2.45 4.19 27.11
CA GLN A 97 -3.08 3.16 27.94
C GLN A 97 -4.48 2.81 27.46
N SER A 98 -5.18 3.75 26.81
CA SER A 98 -6.50 3.48 26.24
C SER A 98 -6.46 2.47 25.11
N GLY A 99 -5.30 2.25 24.44
CA GLY A 99 -5.02 1.11 23.55
C GLY A 99 -6.06 0.84 22.44
N GLN A 100 -7.03 1.73 22.26
CA GLN A 100 -8.13 1.55 21.36
C GLN A 100 -7.80 2.32 20.09
N PRO A 101 -7.75 1.67 18.91
CA PRO A 101 -8.20 2.38 17.73
C PRO A 101 -9.55 2.99 18.12
N ALA A 102 -9.75 4.29 17.88
CA ALA A 102 -11.08 4.87 17.96
C ALA A 102 -11.95 4.11 16.95
N GLN A 103 -12.55 2.99 17.40
CA GLN A 103 -13.85 2.60 16.93
C GLN A 103 -14.69 3.82 17.25
N ALA A 104 -15.11 4.53 16.21
CA ALA A 104 -16.18 5.49 16.32
C ALA A 104 -17.33 4.77 17.05
N SER A 105 -17.43 5.01 18.36
CA SER A 105 -18.61 4.67 19.13
C SER A 105 -19.69 5.58 18.57
N VAL A 106 -20.45 5.03 17.62
CA VAL A 106 -21.74 5.56 17.20
C VAL A 106 -22.66 5.42 18.41
N THR A 107 -22.61 6.42 19.27
CA THR A 107 -23.59 6.63 20.34
C THR A 107 -24.18 8.00 20.12
N ASP A 108 -25.10 8.07 19.18
CA ASP A 108 -26.45 8.59 19.38
C ASP A 108 -27.28 8.13 18.18
N PRO A 109 -28.58 7.80 18.34
CA PRO A 109 -29.45 7.59 17.20
C PRO A 109 -29.59 8.93 16.49
N MET A 110 -28.72 9.18 15.50
CA MET A 110 -28.90 10.26 14.54
C MET A 110 -30.35 10.18 14.05
N GLU A 111 -31.10 11.24 14.29
CA GLU A 111 -32.46 11.38 13.78
C GLU A 111 -32.43 11.13 12.27
N ASN A 112 -33.29 10.23 11.80
CA ASN A 112 -33.32 9.77 10.40
C ASN A 112 -33.39 10.92 9.37
N GLU A 113 -33.85 12.11 9.80
CA GLU A 113 -33.89 13.32 8.97
C GLU A 113 -32.51 13.81 8.49
N ASP A 114 -31.45 13.64 9.27
CA ASP A 114 -30.11 14.11 8.86
C ASP A 114 -29.43 13.12 7.91
N LEU A 115 -29.79 11.84 8.00
CA LEU A 115 -29.34 10.82 7.06
C LEU A 115 -30.02 10.98 5.70
N ASP A 116 -31.33 11.29 5.69
CA ASP A 116 -32.07 11.57 4.46
C ASP A 116 -31.55 12.82 3.74
N LYS A 117 -31.25 13.90 4.47
CA LYS A 117 -30.62 15.11 3.88
C LYS A 117 -29.23 14.84 3.30
N ALA A 118 -28.44 13.97 3.93
CA ALA A 118 -27.13 13.61 3.41
C ALA A 118 -27.23 12.77 2.12
N MET A 119 -28.26 11.92 2.00
CA MET A 119 -28.51 11.13 0.80
C MET A 119 -29.02 11.98 -0.37
N ASP A 120 -29.84 13.01 -0.10
CA ASP A 120 -30.29 13.96 -1.13
C ASP A 120 -29.15 14.83 -1.70
N PHE A 121 -28.13 15.16 -0.90
CA PHE A 121 -26.95 15.90 -1.37
C PHE A 121 -26.14 15.08 -2.40
N ILE A 122 -26.00 13.78 -2.19
CA ILE A 122 -25.21 12.88 -3.05
C ILE A 122 -25.89 12.66 -4.40
N ASN A 123 -27.22 12.64 -4.45
CA ASN A 123 -27.99 12.42 -5.67
C ASN A 123 -28.16 13.68 -6.55
N SER A 124 -27.62 14.83 -6.11
CA SER A 124 -27.70 16.13 -6.81
C SER A 124 -26.44 16.47 -7.62
N LEU A 125 -25.46 15.56 -7.70
CA LEU A 125 -24.17 15.71 -8.40
C LEU A 125 -24.18 15.05 -9.79
#